data_AF-A0A960IB50-F1
#
_entry.id   AF-A0A960IB50-F1
#
_cell.length_a   1.000
_cell.length_b   1.000
_cell.length_c   1.000
_cell.angle_alpha   90.00
_cell.angle_beta   90.00
_cell.angle_gamma   90.00
#
_symmetry.space_group_name_H-M   'P 1'
#
loop_
_entity.id
_entity.type
_entity.pdbx_description
1 polymer ?
#
loop_
_entity_poly.entity_id
_entity_poly.type
_entity_poly.pdbx_seq_one_letter_code
_entity_poly.pdbx_strand_id
1 'polypeptide(L)'
;MSTRLVAVEPRWRERSTLRRAVVPVVGGIGFFALLGLTTWGIAAFMSRNPERVEERLAATTFEVGGIEFVADQIDQGGPILFQGLVGDDAERSVVLNHTGDDPERGWSVRYAFPADRDDSCPVRQVEGTASFTDCAGRTLGYDDLARPERVRPLISDVVVLDLRGAADDLTDQVGTTSPPATSESP
;
A
#
# COMPACT_ATOMS: atom_id res chain seq x y z
N MET A 1 32.30 70.39 55.50
CA MET A 1 31.52 69.13 55.45
C MET A 1 30.33 69.36 54.52
N SER A 2 30.38 68.86 53.28
CA SER A 2 29.23 68.89 52.38
C SER A 2 29.41 67.78 51.35
N THR A 3 28.79 66.64 51.60
CA THR A 3 28.76 65.48 50.69
C THR A 3 27.54 65.65 49.79
N ARG A 4 27.76 65.95 48.50
CA ARG A 4 26.70 65.89 47.49
C ARG A 4 26.56 64.45 47.00
N LEU A 5 25.38 63.87 47.21
CA LEU A 5 24.95 62.63 46.57
C LEU A 5 24.73 62.91 45.08
N VAL A 6 25.46 62.20 44.21
CA VAL A 6 25.16 62.14 42.78
C VAL A 6 24.16 60.99 42.59
N ALA A 7 22.95 61.35 42.16
CA ALA A 7 21.91 60.39 41.82
C ALA A 7 22.32 59.60 40.56
N VAL A 8 22.18 58.27 40.62
CA VAL A 8 22.26 57.40 39.45
C VAL A 8 20.86 57.33 38.85
N GLU A 9 20.66 57.94 37.68
CA GLU A 9 19.41 57.81 36.93
C GLU A 9 19.55 56.72 35.84
N PRO A 10 18.83 55.58 35.96
CA PRO A 10 18.78 54.61 34.89
C PRO A 10 17.75 55.06 33.84
N ARG A 11 18.20 55.79 32.82
CA ARG A 11 17.37 56.17 31.67
C ARG A 11 17.34 55.09 30.58
N TRP A 12 16.59 54.02 30.82
CA TRP A 12 16.10 53.15 29.76
C TRP A 12 14.59 53.00 29.87
N ARG A 13 13.87 54.05 29.50
CA ARG A 13 12.41 54.04 29.46
C ARG A 13 11.90 54.61 28.15
N GLU A 14 11.86 53.75 27.12
CA GLU A 14 10.79 53.75 26.11
C GLU A 14 10.53 52.30 25.69
N ARG A 15 9.64 51.61 26.41
CA ARG A 15 9.05 50.36 25.93
C ARG A 15 7.58 50.64 25.65
N SER A 16 7.29 51.02 24.40
CA SER A 16 5.93 51.08 23.87
C SER A 16 5.21 49.76 24.16
N THR A 17 4.02 49.85 24.76
CA THR A 17 3.14 48.72 25.08
C THR A 17 2.83 47.91 23.83
N LEU A 18 2.70 48.58 22.68
CA LEU A 18 2.47 47.97 21.37
C LEU A 18 3.66 47.11 20.93
N ARG A 19 4.90 47.54 21.18
CA ARG A 19 6.09 46.75 20.84
C ARG A 19 6.14 45.44 21.62
N ARG A 20 5.64 45.42 22.85
CA ARG A 20 5.62 44.19 23.68
C ARG A 20 4.56 43.19 23.25
N ALA A 21 3.47 43.66 22.63
CA ALA A 21 2.39 42.82 22.11
C ALA A 21 2.65 42.34 20.67
N VAL A 22 3.20 43.20 19.80
CA VAL A 22 3.36 42.90 18.37
C VAL A 22 4.59 42.03 18.09
N VAL A 23 5.70 42.22 18.82
CA VAL A 23 6.94 41.45 18.62
C VAL A 23 6.75 39.93 18.74
N PRO A 24 6.09 39.37 19.78
CA PRO A 24 5.90 37.92 19.86
C PRO A 24 4.98 37.38 18.76
N VAL A 25 3.97 38.15 18.35
CA VAL A 25 3.02 37.75 17.28
C VAL A 25 3.73 37.69 15.92
N VAL A 26 4.45 38.75 15.54
CA VAL A 26 5.20 38.79 14.29
C VAL A 26 6.32 37.72 14.28
N GLY A 27 6.98 37.51 15.43
CA GLY A 27 7.96 36.43 15.58
C GLY A 27 7.35 35.05 15.38
N GLY A 28 6.18 34.79 15.96
CA GLY A 28 5.45 33.53 15.78
C GLY A 28 5.02 33.31 14.32
N ILE A 29 4.46 34.33 13.67
CA ILE A 29 4.07 34.27 12.25
C ILE A 29 5.29 33.97 11.38
N GLY A 30 6.42 34.64 11.61
CA GLY A 30 7.66 34.40 10.88
C GLY A 30 8.17 32.97 11.06
N PHE A 31 8.10 32.43 12.27
CA PHE A 31 8.48 31.05 12.56
C PHE A 31 7.60 30.04 11.79
N PHE A 32 6.28 30.18 11.86
CA PHE A 32 5.38 29.27 11.15
C PHE A 32 5.46 29.40 9.63
N ALA A 33 5.65 30.62 9.11
CA ALA A 33 5.87 30.83 7.67
C ALA A 33 7.16 30.12 7.21
N LEU A 34 8.25 30.25 7.97
CA LEU A 34 9.51 29.58 7.67
C LEU A 34 9.38 28.06 7.76
N LEU A 35 8.73 27.55 8.81
CA LEU A 35 8.48 26.12 8.98
C LEU A 35 7.62 25.58 7.85
N GLY A 36 6.51 26.25 7.53
CA GLY A 36 5.62 25.88 6.43
C GLY A 36 6.33 25.88 5.08
N LEU A 37 7.13 26.91 4.77
CA LEU A 37 7.92 26.96 3.53
C LEU A 37 8.99 25.88 3.48
N THR A 38 9.62 25.56 4.61
CA THR A 38 10.62 24.48 4.69
C THR A 38 9.97 23.13 4.45
N THR A 39 8.86 22.82 5.14
CA THR A 39 8.11 21.58 4.97
C THR A 39 7.55 21.47 3.54
N TRP A 40 6.98 22.54 3.02
CA TRP A 40 6.48 22.60 1.63
C TRP A 40 7.62 22.39 0.62
N GLY A 41 8.79 22.98 0.86
CA GLY A 41 9.97 22.79 0.02
C GLY A 41 10.47 21.34 0.01
N ILE A 42 10.52 20.69 1.17
CA ILE A 42 10.86 19.26 1.29
C ILE A 42 9.84 18.40 0.54
N ALA A 43 8.54 18.67 0.74
CA ALA A 43 7.47 17.96 0.05
C ALA A 43 7.59 18.13 -1.47
N ALA A 44 7.69 19.36 -1.96
CA ALA A 44 7.82 19.67 -3.39
C ALA A 44 9.09 19.10 -4.01
N PHE A 45 10.16 18.89 -3.23
CA PHE A 45 11.37 18.22 -3.69
C PHE A 45 11.18 16.71 -3.78
N MET A 46 10.55 16.08 -2.79
CA MET A 46 10.27 14.65 -2.77
C MET A 46 9.23 14.25 -3.83
N SER A 47 8.17 15.06 -4.02
CA SER A 47 7.12 14.84 -5.02
C SER A 47 7.58 14.93 -6.48
N ARG A 48 8.83 15.33 -6.76
CA ARG A 48 9.38 15.31 -8.13
C ARG A 48 9.77 13.91 -8.61
N ASN A 49 9.77 12.90 -7.73
CA ASN A 49 10.05 11.50 -8.08
C ASN A 49 8.91 10.57 -7.60
N PRO A 50 7.66 10.75 -8.07
CA PRO A 50 6.52 9.95 -7.62
C PRO A 50 6.69 8.46 -7.97
N GLU A 51 7.35 8.15 -9.09
CA GLU A 51 7.57 6.80 -9.61
C GLU A 51 8.30 5.86 -8.64
N ARG A 52 9.15 6.37 -7.73
CA ARG A 52 9.89 5.52 -6.78
C ARG A 52 9.17 5.23 -5.46
N VAL A 53 8.07 5.95 -5.19
CA VAL A 53 7.33 5.80 -3.92
C VAL A 53 6.16 4.82 -4.09
N GLU A 54 5.51 4.83 -5.25
CA GLU A 54 4.41 3.92 -5.58
C GLU A 54 4.87 2.45 -5.64
N GLU A 55 6.06 2.20 -6.20
CA GLU A 55 6.67 0.86 -6.27
C GLU A 55 6.94 0.20 -4.90
N ARG A 56 6.90 0.98 -3.80
CA ARG A 56 7.13 0.48 -2.43
C ARG A 56 5.84 0.25 -1.64
N LEU A 57 4.68 0.60 -2.19
CA LEU A 57 3.38 0.50 -1.49
C LEU A 57 2.54 -0.71 -1.94
N ALA A 58 2.84 -1.30 -3.09
CA ALA A 58 2.31 -2.60 -3.50
C ALA A 58 3.46 -3.62 -3.56
N ALA A 59 3.37 -4.71 -2.78
CA ALA A 59 4.35 -5.78 -2.88
C ALA A 59 4.30 -6.40 -4.29
N THR A 60 5.37 -6.24 -5.06
CA THR A 60 5.48 -6.74 -6.43
C THR A 60 5.70 -8.25 -6.52
N THR A 61 6.08 -8.87 -5.40
CA THR A 61 6.34 -10.29 -5.26
C THR A 61 5.88 -10.77 -3.90
N PHE A 62 5.30 -11.96 -3.83
CA PHE A 62 4.86 -12.58 -2.60
C PHE A 62 5.54 -13.95 -2.43
N GLU A 63 6.39 -14.09 -1.42
CA GLU A 63 7.03 -15.35 -1.09
C GLU A 63 6.05 -16.26 -0.34
N VAL A 64 5.83 -17.46 -0.87
CA VAL A 64 4.90 -18.43 -0.30
C VAL A 64 5.59 -19.32 0.72
N GLY A 65 6.80 -19.79 0.42
CA GLY A 65 7.59 -20.66 1.29
C GLY A 65 8.55 -21.56 0.53
N GLY A 66 9.22 -22.46 1.26
CA GLY A 66 10.15 -23.45 0.71
C GLY A 66 9.46 -24.43 -0.24
N ILE A 67 10.11 -24.73 -1.36
CA ILE A 67 9.49 -25.45 -2.48
C ILE A 67 8.98 -26.83 -2.10
N GLU A 68 9.74 -27.60 -1.32
CA GLU A 68 9.34 -28.95 -0.89
C GLU A 68 8.17 -28.90 0.08
N PHE A 69 8.21 -27.94 1.02
CA PHE A 69 7.16 -27.78 2.03
C PHE A 69 5.83 -27.40 1.38
N VAL A 70 5.86 -26.45 0.45
CA VAL A 70 4.64 -25.98 -0.22
C VAL A 70 4.09 -27.06 -1.16
N ALA A 71 4.95 -27.80 -1.86
CA ALA A 71 4.52 -28.92 -2.70
C ALA A 71 3.84 -30.03 -1.88
N ASP A 72 4.46 -30.44 -0.76
CA ASP A 72 3.90 -31.46 0.16
C ASP A 72 2.57 -31.01 0.78
N GLN A 73 2.46 -29.72 1.14
CA GLN A 73 1.21 -29.15 1.63
C GLN A 73 0.09 -29.21 0.58
N ILE A 74 0.41 -28.95 -0.69
CA ILE A 74 -0.57 -29.00 -1.78
C ILE A 74 -0.96 -30.44 -2.10
N ASP A 75 0.00 -31.38 -2.09
CA ASP A 75 -0.28 -32.79 -2.34
C ASP A 75 -1.26 -33.37 -1.30
N GLN A 76 -1.09 -33.00 -0.02
CA GLN A 76 -1.92 -33.49 1.07
C GLN A 76 -3.22 -32.70 1.28
N GLY A 77 -3.18 -31.37 1.09
CA GLY A 77 -4.25 -30.45 1.46
C GLY A 77 -5.01 -29.84 0.28
N GLY A 78 -4.51 -30.02 -0.94
CA GLY A 78 -5.00 -29.37 -2.14
C GLY A 78 -4.39 -27.97 -2.37
N PRO A 79 -4.79 -27.29 -3.46
CA PRO A 79 -4.25 -25.99 -3.85
C PRO A 79 -4.40 -24.93 -2.76
N ILE A 80 -3.44 -24.01 -2.63
CA ILE A 80 -3.47 -22.97 -1.60
C ILE A 80 -4.16 -21.72 -2.16
N LEU A 81 -5.20 -21.26 -1.46
CA LEU A 81 -5.93 -20.03 -1.80
C LEU A 81 -5.37 -18.84 -1.00
N PHE A 82 -4.86 -17.84 -1.71
CA PHE A 82 -4.46 -16.56 -1.14
C PHE A 82 -5.50 -15.48 -1.44
N GLN A 83 -6.06 -14.88 -0.38
CA GLN A 83 -7.06 -13.81 -0.50
C GLN A 83 -6.39 -12.44 -0.58
N GLY A 84 -6.80 -11.60 -1.53
CA GLY A 84 -6.43 -10.17 -1.55
C GLY A 84 -4.93 -9.88 -1.68
N LEU A 85 -4.18 -10.67 -2.45
CA LEU A 85 -2.75 -10.42 -2.65
C LEU A 85 -2.46 -9.23 -3.59
N VAL A 86 -3.45 -8.75 -4.36
CA VAL A 86 -3.26 -7.63 -5.31
C VAL A 86 -4.37 -6.59 -5.15
N GLY A 87 -4.10 -5.53 -4.37
CA GLY A 87 -5.07 -4.46 -4.11
C GLY A 87 -6.05 -4.74 -2.97
N ASP A 88 -6.90 -3.76 -2.68
CA ASP A 88 -7.69 -3.69 -1.43
C ASP A 88 -9.00 -4.50 -1.48
N ASP A 89 -9.42 -4.96 -2.66
CA ASP A 89 -10.67 -5.68 -2.88
C ASP A 89 -10.45 -7.19 -3.10
N ALA A 90 -11.50 -7.99 -2.86
CA ALA A 90 -11.53 -9.44 -3.12
C ALA A 90 -11.26 -9.82 -4.59
N GLU A 91 -11.15 -8.82 -5.45
CA GLU A 91 -11.04 -8.84 -6.91
C GLU A 91 -9.78 -9.54 -7.43
N ARG A 92 -8.79 -9.85 -6.58
CA ARG A 92 -7.53 -10.46 -7.03
C ARG A 92 -6.96 -11.53 -6.10
N SER A 93 -7.83 -12.36 -5.55
CA SER A 93 -7.45 -13.62 -4.89
C SER A 93 -6.94 -14.65 -5.90
N VAL A 94 -5.91 -15.41 -5.53
CA VAL A 94 -5.26 -16.41 -6.41
C VAL A 94 -5.19 -17.76 -5.74
N VAL A 95 -5.17 -18.82 -6.56
CA VAL A 95 -5.03 -20.21 -6.15
C VAL A 95 -3.74 -20.76 -6.73
N LEU A 96 -2.78 -21.08 -5.86
CA LEU A 96 -1.54 -21.74 -6.21
C LEU A 96 -1.74 -23.25 -6.18
N ASN A 97 -1.28 -23.94 -7.21
CA ASN A 97 -1.29 -25.39 -7.27
C ASN A 97 0.06 -25.94 -7.74
N HIS A 98 0.30 -27.19 -7.38
CA HIS A 98 1.43 -28.00 -7.79
C HIS A 98 0.93 -29.39 -8.15
N THR A 99 1.54 -30.01 -9.16
CA THR A 99 1.17 -31.34 -9.62
C THR A 99 2.41 -32.14 -9.98
N GLY A 100 2.44 -33.40 -9.55
CA GLY A 100 3.53 -34.35 -9.80
C GLY A 100 4.54 -34.40 -8.67
N ASP A 101 5.49 -35.34 -8.75
CA ASP A 101 6.40 -35.64 -7.64
C ASP A 101 7.66 -34.75 -7.60
N ASP A 102 7.94 -34.00 -8.66
CA ASP A 102 9.10 -33.10 -8.70
C ASP A 102 8.72 -31.72 -8.15
N PRO A 103 9.26 -31.30 -7.00
CA PRO A 103 8.97 -29.99 -6.43
C PRO A 103 9.41 -28.86 -7.36
N GLU A 104 10.41 -29.01 -8.25
CA GLU A 104 10.88 -27.94 -9.14
C GLU A 104 9.96 -27.68 -10.35
N ARG A 105 8.96 -28.54 -10.60
CA ARG A 105 8.11 -28.51 -11.81
C ARG A 105 6.64 -28.64 -11.46
N GLY A 106 5.76 -28.30 -12.41
CA GLY A 106 4.30 -28.53 -12.24
C GLY A 106 3.54 -27.45 -11.46
N TRP A 107 4.16 -26.29 -11.21
CA TRP A 107 3.51 -25.15 -10.58
C TRP A 107 2.56 -24.41 -11.52
N SER A 108 1.40 -24.03 -11.01
CA SER A 108 0.41 -23.24 -11.73
C SER A 108 -0.35 -22.31 -10.80
N VAL A 109 -0.89 -21.23 -11.35
CA VAL A 109 -1.72 -20.26 -10.63
C VAL A 109 -3.03 -20.05 -11.39
N ARG A 110 -4.12 -19.92 -10.65
CA ARG A 110 -5.45 -19.50 -11.14
C ARG A 110 -5.94 -18.32 -10.33
N TYR A 111 -6.88 -17.55 -10.86
CA TYR A 111 -7.66 -16.63 -10.02
C TYR A 111 -8.66 -17.42 -9.17
N ALA A 112 -9.07 -16.86 -8.04
CA ALA A 112 -10.07 -17.47 -7.17
C ALA A 112 -11.51 -17.13 -7.62
N PHE A 113 -11.78 -17.17 -8.92
CA PHE A 113 -13.12 -17.06 -9.50
C PHE A 113 -13.25 -17.97 -10.74
N PRO A 114 -14.48 -18.39 -11.11
CA PRO A 114 -14.71 -19.29 -12.24
C PRO A 114 -14.28 -18.67 -13.57
N ALA A 115 -13.78 -19.48 -14.51
CA ALA A 115 -13.39 -19.01 -15.84
C ALA A 115 -14.56 -18.46 -16.68
N ASP A 116 -15.80 -18.79 -16.32
CA ASP A 116 -17.03 -18.34 -16.98
C ASP A 116 -17.70 -17.14 -16.30
N ARG A 117 -17.05 -16.54 -15.30
CA ARG A 117 -17.52 -15.40 -14.50
C ARG A 117 -16.41 -14.38 -14.30
N ASP A 118 -16.79 -13.21 -13.80
CA ASP A 118 -15.86 -12.20 -13.32
C ASP A 118 -15.55 -12.40 -11.82
N ASP A 119 -14.67 -11.55 -11.32
CA ASP A 119 -14.15 -11.51 -9.96
C ASP A 119 -15.22 -11.22 -8.89
N SER A 120 -16.40 -10.74 -9.27
CA SER A 120 -17.53 -10.56 -8.35
C SER A 120 -18.10 -11.90 -7.81
N CYS A 121 -17.70 -13.04 -8.39
CA CYS A 121 -18.09 -14.38 -7.97
C CYS A 121 -16.89 -15.17 -7.41
N PRO A 122 -16.38 -14.83 -6.21
CA PRO A 122 -15.24 -15.52 -5.63
C PRO A 122 -15.58 -16.95 -5.25
N VAL A 123 -14.60 -17.82 -5.32
CA VAL A 123 -14.71 -19.21 -4.86
C VAL A 123 -14.20 -19.38 -3.43
N ARG A 124 -14.72 -20.39 -2.74
CA ARG A 124 -14.20 -20.89 -1.47
C ARG A 124 -13.70 -22.31 -1.66
N GLN A 125 -12.50 -22.61 -1.17
CA GLN A 125 -12.01 -23.99 -1.19
C GLN A 125 -12.82 -24.88 -0.26
N VAL A 126 -13.09 -26.10 -0.70
CA VAL A 126 -13.59 -27.17 0.16
C VAL A 126 -12.38 -27.74 0.89
N GLU A 127 -12.40 -27.62 2.22
CA GLU A 127 -11.25 -27.93 3.10
C GLU A 127 -10.64 -29.31 2.83
N GLY A 128 -9.32 -29.35 2.66
CA GLY A 128 -8.56 -30.58 2.41
C GLY A 128 -8.78 -31.19 1.02
N THR A 129 -9.25 -30.42 0.05
CA THR A 129 -9.52 -30.90 -1.31
C THR A 129 -9.05 -29.94 -2.39
N ALA A 130 -8.98 -30.44 -3.63
CA ALA A 130 -8.79 -29.64 -4.84
C ALA A 130 -10.09 -29.10 -5.45
N SER A 131 -11.16 -28.99 -4.65
CA SER A 131 -12.48 -28.52 -5.09
C SER A 131 -12.83 -27.17 -4.48
N PHE A 132 -13.63 -26.40 -5.19
CA PHE A 132 -14.06 -25.07 -4.80
C PHE A 132 -15.57 -24.91 -4.95
N THR A 133 -16.19 -24.07 -4.13
CA THR A 133 -17.59 -23.69 -4.22
C THR A 133 -17.68 -22.23 -4.64
N ASP A 134 -18.39 -21.95 -5.74
CA ASP A 134 -18.58 -20.57 -6.23
C ASP A 134 -19.77 -19.85 -5.56
N CYS A 135 -19.99 -18.59 -5.96
CA CYS A 135 -21.09 -17.77 -5.45
C CYS A 135 -22.49 -18.33 -5.76
N ALA A 136 -22.62 -19.18 -6.78
CA ALA A 136 -23.86 -19.85 -7.17
C ALA A 136 -24.02 -21.23 -6.50
N GLY A 137 -23.06 -21.66 -5.68
CA GLY A 137 -23.04 -22.96 -5.02
C GLY A 137 -22.62 -24.12 -5.93
N ARG A 138 -22.03 -23.84 -7.09
CA ARG A 138 -21.45 -24.88 -7.97
C ARG A 138 -20.14 -25.38 -7.36
N THR A 139 -19.89 -26.69 -7.48
CA THR A 139 -18.58 -27.27 -7.20
C THR A 139 -17.73 -27.22 -8.46
N LEU A 140 -16.53 -26.66 -8.35
CA LEU A 140 -15.57 -26.44 -9.43
C LEU A 140 -14.24 -27.11 -9.08
N GLY A 141 -13.54 -27.62 -10.09
CA GLY A 141 -12.15 -28.04 -9.96
C GLY A 141 -11.18 -26.87 -10.18
N TYR A 142 -9.90 -27.12 -9.91
CA TYR A 142 -8.84 -26.13 -10.14
C TYR A 142 -8.80 -25.59 -11.58
N ASP A 143 -8.98 -26.46 -12.58
CA ASP A 143 -8.90 -26.06 -13.99
C ASP A 143 -10.11 -25.30 -14.51
N ASP A 144 -11.22 -25.30 -13.76
CA ASP A 144 -12.43 -24.51 -14.04
C ASP A 144 -12.27 -23.05 -13.62
N LEU A 145 -11.18 -22.71 -12.92
CA LEU A 145 -10.87 -21.36 -12.49
C LEU A 145 -10.20 -20.54 -13.61
N ALA A 146 -10.44 -19.23 -13.59
CA ALA A 146 -9.86 -18.31 -14.56
C ALA A 146 -8.32 -18.31 -14.47
N ARG A 147 -7.62 -18.18 -15.59
CA ARG A 147 -6.14 -18.10 -15.57
C ARG A 147 -5.67 -16.66 -15.48
N PRO A 148 -4.65 -16.39 -14.66
CA PRO A 148 -3.99 -15.10 -14.65
C PRO A 148 -3.16 -14.89 -15.90
N GLU A 149 -3.30 -13.70 -16.49
CA GLU A 149 -2.41 -13.25 -17.56
C GLU A 149 -1.11 -12.63 -16.98
N ARG A 150 -1.21 -12.11 -15.75
CA ARG A 150 -0.24 -11.20 -15.14
C ARG A 150 0.41 -11.70 -13.85
N VAL A 151 -0.09 -12.79 -13.27
CA VAL A 151 0.50 -13.44 -12.09
C VAL A 151 1.17 -14.74 -12.51
N ARG A 152 2.42 -14.95 -12.08
CA ARG A 152 3.19 -16.15 -12.43
C ARG A 152 3.94 -16.67 -11.20
N PRO A 153 4.03 -18.00 -11.03
CA PRO A 153 4.93 -18.57 -10.04
C PRO A 153 6.37 -18.51 -10.57
N LEU A 154 7.29 -18.04 -9.73
CA LEU A 154 8.72 -18.07 -9.91
C LEU A 154 9.29 -19.12 -8.96
N ILE A 155 10.03 -20.07 -9.51
CA ILE A 155 10.47 -21.27 -8.80
C ILE A 155 12.00 -21.23 -8.63
N SER A 156 12.43 -21.28 -7.38
CA SER A 156 13.82 -21.46 -6.95
C SER A 156 13.82 -22.40 -5.73
N ASP A 157 14.67 -22.16 -4.72
CA ASP A 157 14.58 -22.83 -3.42
C ASP A 157 13.25 -22.51 -2.68
N VAL A 158 12.59 -21.43 -3.09
CA VAL A 158 11.29 -20.98 -2.59
C VAL A 158 10.32 -20.74 -3.75
N VAL A 159 9.03 -20.82 -3.46
CA VAL A 159 7.96 -20.43 -4.39
C VAL A 159 7.63 -18.97 -4.17
N VAL A 160 7.74 -18.17 -5.23
CA VAL A 160 7.38 -16.74 -5.22
C VAL A 160 6.29 -16.49 -6.24
N LEU A 161 5.24 -15.77 -5.86
CA LEU A 161 4.26 -15.24 -6.80
C LEU A 161 4.73 -13.87 -7.28
N ASP A 162 4.96 -13.74 -8.58
CA ASP A 162 5.22 -12.46 -9.23
C ASP A 162 3.90 -11.75 -9.52
N LEU A 163 3.72 -10.57 -8.92
CA LEU A 163 2.50 -9.77 -8.97
C LEU A 163 2.66 -8.50 -9.80
N ARG A 164 3.85 -8.25 -10.38
CA ARG A 164 4.18 -6.98 -11.06
C ARG A 164 3.17 -6.59 -12.13
N GLY A 165 2.83 -7.51 -13.04
CA GLY A 165 1.85 -7.20 -14.08
C GLY A 165 0.47 -6.89 -13.52
N ALA A 166 0.09 -7.46 -12.36
CA ALA A 166 -1.19 -7.18 -11.73
C ALA A 166 -1.18 -5.87 -10.93
N ALA A 167 0.00 -5.38 -10.51
CA ALA A 167 0.18 -4.11 -9.84
C ALA A 167 0.11 -2.89 -10.79
N ASP A 168 0.52 -3.05 -12.05
CA ASP A 168 0.48 -1.96 -13.05
C ASP A 168 -0.96 -1.43 -13.28
N ASP A 169 -1.97 -2.31 -13.28
CA ASP A 169 -3.39 -1.92 -13.48
C ASP A 169 -3.99 -1.14 -12.30
N LEU A 170 -3.46 -1.34 -11.07
CA LEU A 170 -3.90 -0.59 -9.89
C LEU A 170 -3.56 0.90 -10.01
N THR A 171 -2.39 1.19 -10.57
CA THR A 171 -1.89 2.56 -10.77
C THR A 171 -2.78 3.32 -11.77
N ASP A 172 -3.24 2.65 -12.84
CA ASP A 172 -4.13 3.24 -13.84
C ASP A 172 -5.56 3.52 -13.29
N GLN A 173 -6.08 2.64 -12.42
CA GLN A 173 -7.39 2.81 -11.77
C GLN A 173 -7.39 3.96 -10.75
N VAL A 174 -6.34 4.07 -9.93
CA VAL A 174 -6.20 5.16 -8.95
C VAL A 174 -6.00 6.52 -9.63
N GLY A 175 -5.26 6.56 -10.75
CA GLY A 175 -5.08 7.77 -11.55
C GLY A 175 -6.36 8.36 -12.16
N THR A 176 -7.44 7.58 -12.22
CA THR A 176 -8.72 8.00 -12.82
C THR A 176 -9.70 8.60 -11.81
N THR A 177 -9.44 8.46 -10.50
CA THR A 177 -10.28 9.08 -9.45
C THR A 177 -9.92 10.55 -9.29
N SER A 178 -10.55 11.42 -10.10
CA SER A 178 -10.53 12.87 -9.89
C SER A 178 -10.95 13.20 -8.45
N PRO A 179 -10.25 14.10 -7.74
CA PRO A 179 -10.63 14.47 -6.38
C PRO A 179 -12.05 15.06 -6.37
N PRO A 180 -12.87 14.79 -5.35
CA PRO A 180 -14.23 15.30 -5.27
C PRO A 180 -14.19 16.84 -5.27
N ALA A 181 -14.98 17.45 -6.15
CA ALA A 181 -15.12 18.90 -6.23
C ALA A 181 -15.62 19.44 -4.88
N THR A 182 -14.75 20.12 -4.14
CA THR A 182 -15.12 20.81 -2.90
C THR A 182 -16.13 21.90 -3.26
N SER A 183 -17.38 21.69 -2.87
CA SER A 183 -18.44 22.69 -2.99
C SER A 183 -18.24 23.73 -1.88
N GLU A 184 -17.48 24.78 -2.16
CA GLU A 184 -17.58 26.03 -1.39
C GLU A 184 -18.94 26.66 -1.69
N SER A 185 -19.75 26.84 -0.65
CA SER A 185 -21.00 27.62 -0.67
C SER A 185 -20.80 28.87 0.20
N PRO A 186 -21.44 30.01 -0.17
CA PRO A 186 -21.03 31.36 0.22
C PRO A 186 -21.35 31.77 1.66
#